data_AF-A0A848ZAW8-F1
#
_entry.id   AF-A0A848ZAW8-F1
#
_cell.length_a   1.000
_cell.length_b   1.000
_cell.length_c   1.000
_cell.angle_alpha   90.00
_cell.angle_beta   90.00
_cell.angle_gamma   90.00
#
_symmetry.space_group_name_H-M   'P 1'
#
loop_
_entity.id
_entity.type
_entity.pdbx_description
1 polymer ?
#
loop_
_entity_poly.entity_id
_entity_poly.type
_entity_poly.pdbx_seq_one_letter_code
_entity_poly.pdbx_strand_id
1 'polypeptide(L)' 'MLRTALAGRCPRCGRGRLYAGYLTLVERCESCGLALAENDSGDGPAVFLIFIIGFL' A
#
# COMPACT_ATOMS: atom_id res chain seq x y z
N MET A 1 4.26 -15.41 5.72
CA MET A 1 3.57 -14.43 4.85
C MET A 1 3.82 -12.97 5.25
N LEU A 2 4.07 -12.62 6.53
CA LEU A 2 4.37 -11.23 6.95
C LEU A 2 5.68 -10.64 6.41
N ARG A 3 6.72 -11.45 6.18
CA ARG A 3 8.05 -10.96 5.77
C ARG A 3 8.07 -10.28 4.40
N THR A 4 7.23 -10.73 3.47
CA THR A 4 7.13 -10.14 2.12
C THR A 4 6.39 -8.80 2.14
N ALA A 5 5.41 -8.65 3.02
CA ALA A 5 4.69 -7.38 3.23
C ALA A 5 5.61 -6.30 3.83
N LEU A 6 6.37 -6.63 4.90
CA LEU A 6 7.34 -5.68 5.47
C LEU A 6 8.51 -5.36 4.53
N ALA A 7 8.87 -6.28 3.63
CA ALA A 7 9.91 -6.05 2.64
C ALA A 7 9.44 -5.20 1.44
N GLY A 8 8.19 -4.72 1.44
CA GLY A 8 7.63 -3.96 0.32
C GLY A 8 7.55 -4.78 -0.97
N ARG A 9 7.28 -6.10 -0.86
CA ARG A 9 7.12 -7.00 -2.01
C ARG A 9 5.70 -7.51 -2.11
N CYS A 10 5.29 -7.87 -3.32
CA CYS A 10 3.95 -8.35 -3.61
C CYS A 10 3.54 -9.50 -2.67
N PRO A 11 2.37 -9.44 -2.01
CA PRO A 11 1.92 -10.46 -1.06
C PRO A 11 1.60 -11.80 -1.75
N ARG A 12 1.30 -11.78 -3.05
CA ARG A 12 0.95 -12.98 -3.83
C ARG A 12 2.17 -13.70 -4.38
N CYS A 13 3.12 -12.98 -4.99
CA CYS A 13 4.27 -13.60 -5.67
C CYS A 13 5.62 -13.39 -4.98
N GLY A 14 5.72 -12.46 -4.01
CA GLY A 14 6.94 -12.16 -3.26
C GLY A 14 8.08 -11.52 -4.07
N ARG A 15 7.87 -11.22 -5.36
CA ARG A 15 8.91 -10.78 -6.30
C ARG A 15 8.73 -9.33 -6.79
N GLY A 16 7.52 -8.91 -7.13
CA GLY A 16 7.29 -7.54 -7.61
C GLY A 16 7.30 -6.52 -6.48
N ARG A 17 7.68 -5.28 -6.78
CA ARG A 17 7.62 -4.16 -5.82
C ARG A 17 6.17 -3.85 -5.42
N LEU A 18 5.97 -3.58 -4.14
CA LEU A 18 4.69 -3.13 -3.57
C LEU A 18 4.53 -1.62 -3.69
N TYR A 19 5.63 -0.87 -3.59
CA TYR A 19 5.64 0.59 -3.63
C TYR A 19 6.50 1.09 -4.79
N ALA A 20 6.00 2.10 -5.50
CA ALA A 20 6.75 2.86 -6.52
C ALA A 20 7.60 3.97 -5.89
N GLY A 21 7.29 4.38 -4.67
CA GLY A 21 7.94 5.48 -3.97
C GLY A 21 7.86 5.34 -2.45
N TYR A 22 7.87 6.47 -1.74
CA TYR A 22 7.92 6.49 -0.27
C TYR A 22 6.61 6.06 0.39
N LEU A 23 5.47 6.45 -0.20
CA LEU A 23 4.11 6.11 0.24
C LEU A 23 3.18 5.84 -0.95
N THR A 24 3.74 5.62 -2.14
CA THR A 24 2.96 5.40 -3.37
C THR A 24 2.94 3.91 -3.67
N LEU A 25 1.78 3.30 -3.50
CA LEU A 25 1.57 1.88 -3.77
C LEU A 25 1.42 1.67 -5.29
N VAL A 26 2.00 0.60 -5.85
CA VAL A 26 1.89 0.34 -7.29
C VAL A 26 0.46 -0.08 -7.64
N GLU A 27 -0.07 0.34 -8.78
CA GLU A 27 -1.43 -0.06 -9.15
C GLU A 27 -1.55 -1.56 -9.42
N ARG A 28 -0.49 -2.15 -9.95
CA ARG A 28 -0.45 -3.56 -10.29
C ARG A 28 0.95 -4.13 -10.09
N CYS A 29 1.04 -5.35 -9.58
CA CYS A 29 2.31 -6.04 -9.45
C CYS A 29 2.90 -6.39 -10.81
N GLU A 30 4.13 -5.93 -11.08
CA GLU A 30 4.90 -6.20 -12.30
C GLU A 30 5.15 -7.71 -12.57
N SER A 31 5.16 -8.55 -11.53
CA SER A 31 5.51 -9.97 -11.65
C SER A 31 4.30 -10.91 -11.76
N CYS A 32 3.16 -10.58 -11.14
CA CYS A 32 1.99 -11.46 -11.11
C CYS A 32 0.69 -10.79 -11.55
N GLY A 33 0.71 -9.49 -11.87
CA GLY A 33 -0.46 -8.77 -12.34
C GLY A 33 -1.53 -8.51 -11.28
N LEU A 34 -1.25 -8.74 -9.99
CA LEU A 34 -2.19 -8.46 -8.90
C LEU A 34 -2.48 -6.96 -8.84
N ALA A 35 -3.76 -6.56 -8.85
CA ALA A 35 -4.16 -5.17 -8.62
C ALA A 35 -3.96 -4.82 -7.15
N LEU A 36 -3.25 -3.73 -6.89
CA LEU A 36 -2.84 -3.26 -5.58
C LEU A 36 -3.39 -1.85 -5.26
N ALA A 37 -3.71 -1.04 -6.29
CA ALA A 37 -4.25 0.33 -6.13
C ALA A 37 -5.67 0.42 -5.55
N GLU A 38 -6.47 -0.63 -5.61
CA GLU A 38 -7.89 -0.56 -5.23
C GLU A 38 -8.12 -0.24 -3.75
N ASN A 39 -7.11 -0.38 -2.89
CA ASN A 39 -7.23 -0.11 -1.46
C ASN A 39 -6.58 1.22 -1.01
N ASP A 40 -5.92 1.96 -1.91
CA ASP A 40 -5.13 3.16 -1.55
C ASP A 40 -5.85 4.47 -1.94
N SER A 41 -7.14 4.38 -2.28
CA SER A 41 -7.94 5.52 -2.80
C SER A 41 -8.44 6.50 -1.73
N GLY A 42 -8.01 6.43 -0.46
CA GLY A 42 -8.67 7.20 0.60
C GLY A 42 -7.92 7.52 1.88
N ASP A 43 -6.66 7.13 2.06
CA ASP A 43 -6.00 7.38 3.35
C ASP A 43 -5.50 8.82 3.54
N GLY A 44 -5.46 9.63 2.47
CA GLY A 44 -5.24 11.08 2.60
C GLY A 44 -6.27 11.76 3.52
N PRO A 45 -7.58 11.68 3.21
CA PRO A 45 -8.62 12.21 4.10
C PRO A 45 -8.76 11.44 5.41
N ALA A 46 -8.51 10.12 5.43
CA ALA A 46 -8.60 9.34 6.68
C ALA A 46 -7.53 9.76 7.70
N VAL A 47 -6.28 9.96 7.26
CA VAL A 47 -5.20 10.48 8.12
C VAL A 47 -5.55 11.87 8.64
N PHE A 48 -6.07 12.75 7.78
CA PHE A 48 -6.53 14.09 8.19
C PHE A 48 -7.64 14.02 9.25
N LEU A 49 -8.64 13.15 9.07
CA LEU A 49 -9.75 12.97 10.02
C LEU A 49 -9.27 12.41 11.36
N ILE A 50 -8.38 11.42 11.36
CA ILE A 50 -7.82 10.83 12.59
C ILE A 50 -7.05 11.89 13.39
N PHE A 51 -6.26 12.74 12.71
CA PHE A 51 -5.55 13.84 13.37
C PHE A 51 -6.49 14.90 13.97
N ILE A 52 -7.58 15.25 13.27
CA ILE A 52 -8.54 16.23 13.77
C ILE A 52 -9.33 15.67 14.97
N ILE A 53 -9.83 14.44 14.87
CA ILE A 53 -10.66 13.81 15.92
C ILE A 53 -9.80 13.48 17.14
N GLY A 54 -8.57 12.99 16.95
CA GLY A 54 -7.67 12.63 18.06
C GLY A 54 -7.07 13.82 18.82
N PHE A 55 -7.17 15.03 18.27
CA PHE A 55 -6.73 16.26 18.94
C PHE A 55 -7.86 16.96 19.72
N LEU A 56 -9.13 16.55 19.53
CA LEU A 56 -10.30 17.13 20.20
C LEU A 56 -10.56 16.50 21.58
#